data_AF-A0A8J7EKB0-F1
#
_entry.id   AF-A0A8J7EKB0-F1
#
_cell.length_a   1.000
_cell.length_b   1.000
_cell.length_c   1.000
_cell.angle_alpha   90.00
_cell.angle_beta   90.00
_cell.angle_gamma   90.00
#
_symmetry.space_group_name_H-M   'P 1'
#
loop_
_entity.id
_entity.type
_entity.pdbx_description
1 polymer ?
#
loop_
_entity_poly.entity_id
_entity_poly.type
_entity_poly.pdbx_seq_one_letter_code
_entity_poly.pdbx_strand_id
1 'polypeptide(L)'
;MSSDFQPRIVRIDMLDTDYAKIAAGEAIPDDKKQRLSQDSYDFNRLGKHIARYRYGNLDQQGQDDVLCTLGTTAGLFTLADTEAMNDRLRQTGRFYLTPGERQQVINWLVDELGVDLEAE
;
A
#
# COMPACT_ATOMS: atom_id res chain seq x y z
N MET A 1 20.41 12.87 23.39
CA MET A 1 20.36 13.72 22.19
C MET A 1 19.12 13.31 21.42
N SER A 2 18.06 14.11 21.47
CA SER A 2 16.82 13.85 20.73
C SER A 2 17.07 14.24 19.28
N SER A 3 17.12 13.26 18.38
CA SER A 3 17.16 13.52 16.93
C SER A 3 15.79 14.08 16.55
N ASP A 4 15.74 15.36 16.18
CA ASP A 4 14.56 15.98 15.59
C ASP A 4 14.21 15.18 14.32
N PHE A 5 13.18 14.32 14.42
CA PHE A 5 12.56 13.69 13.27
C PHE A 5 11.84 14.78 12.49
N GLN A 6 12.57 15.52 11.66
CA GLN A 6 11.95 16.39 10.69
C GLN A 6 11.21 15.50 9.68
N PRO A 7 9.90 15.69 9.48
CA PRO A 7 9.15 14.93 8.50
C PRO A 7 9.79 15.12 7.13
N ARG A 8 10.12 14.00 6.47
CA ARG A 8 10.70 14.01 5.12
C ARG A 8 9.59 14.39 4.13
N ILE A 9 9.53 15.67 3.76
CA ILE A 9 8.62 16.14 2.71
C ILE A 9 9.22 15.74 1.36
N VAL A 10 8.66 14.70 0.74
CA VAL A 10 9.02 14.30 -0.63
C VAL A 10 8.19 15.12 -1.60
N ARG A 11 8.87 15.83 -2.51
CA ARG A 11 8.22 16.51 -3.64
C ARG A 11 8.10 15.50 -4.77
N ILE A 12 6.87 15.14 -5.11
CA ILE A 12 6.58 14.26 -6.23
C ILE A 12 6.28 15.15 -7.43
N ASP A 13 7.07 15.00 -8.49
CA ASP A 13 6.75 15.57 -9.79
C ASP A 13 5.72 14.64 -10.44
N MET A 14 4.46 15.07 -10.44
CA MET A 14 3.31 14.27 -10.83
C MET A 14 2.50 15.03 -11.87
N LEU A 15 2.17 14.35 -12.98
CA LEU A 15 1.29 14.93 -13.99
C LEU A 15 -0.13 15.07 -13.42
N ASP A 16 -0.85 16.11 -13.82
CA ASP A 16 -2.25 16.31 -13.40
C ASP A 16 -3.13 15.09 -13.71
N THR A 17 -2.82 14.39 -14.81
CA THR A 17 -3.48 13.14 -15.20
C THR A 17 -3.25 12.01 -14.20
N ASP A 18 -2.04 11.89 -13.66
CA ASP A 18 -1.70 10.86 -12.67
C ASP A 18 -2.34 11.19 -11.32
N TYR A 19 -2.34 12.47 -10.94
CA TYR A 19 -3.08 12.93 -9.77
C TYR A 19 -4.59 12.64 -9.90
N ALA A 20 -5.18 12.90 -11.06
CA ALA A 20 -6.59 12.61 -11.30
C ALA A 20 -6.91 11.11 -11.18
N LYS A 21 -6.04 10.22 -11.69
CA LYS A 21 -6.18 8.77 -11.52
C LYS A 21 -6.09 8.34 -10.06
N ILE A 22 -5.15 8.92 -9.29
CA ILE A 22 -5.02 8.65 -7.85
C ILE A 22 -6.24 9.16 -7.08
N ALA A 23 -6.74 10.35 -7.41
CA ALA A 23 -7.90 10.95 -6.77
C ALA A 23 -9.18 10.15 -7.03
N ALA A 24 -9.33 9.61 -8.26
CA ALA A 24 -10.41 8.70 -8.62
C ALA A 24 -10.30 7.36 -7.89
N GLY A 25 -9.07 6.85 -7.71
CA GLY A 25 -8.81 5.54 -7.13
C GLY A 25 -9.01 4.40 -8.13
N GLU A 26 -8.45 3.24 -7.81
CA GLU A 26 -8.63 2.03 -8.62
C GLU A 26 -10.08 1.53 -8.51
N ALA A 27 -10.66 1.16 -9.65
CA ALA A 27 -11.95 0.52 -9.69
C ALA A 27 -11.84 -0.92 -9.15
N ILE A 28 -12.45 -1.17 -7.99
CA ILE A 28 -12.63 -2.53 -7.46
C ILE A 28 -13.97 -3.09 -8.01
N PRO A 29 -14.00 -4.32 -8.56
CA PRO A 29 -15.23 -4.95 -9.03
C PRO A 29 -16.30 -5.07 -7.95
N ASP A 30 -17.56 -4.83 -8.30
CA ASP A 30 -18.66 -4.76 -7.33
C ASP A 30 -18.97 -6.12 -6.67
N ASP A 31 -18.77 -7.23 -7.38
CA ASP A 31 -18.88 -8.58 -6.82
C ASP A 31 -17.86 -8.82 -5.69
N LYS A 32 -16.63 -8.31 -5.86
CA LYS A 32 -15.58 -8.37 -4.84
C LYS A 32 -15.91 -7.46 -3.65
N LYS A 33 -16.42 -6.24 -3.90
CA LYS A 33 -16.88 -5.34 -2.83
C LYS A 33 -17.99 -5.96 -2.00
N GLN A 34 -18.98 -6.59 -2.64
CA GLN A 34 -20.09 -7.23 -1.94
C GLN A 34 -19.61 -8.35 -1.02
N ARG A 35 -18.72 -9.20 -1.52
CA ARG A 35 -18.14 -10.30 -0.73
C ARG A 35 -17.36 -9.79 0.49
N LEU A 36 -16.57 -8.74 0.32
CA LEU A 36 -15.72 -8.17 1.38
C LEU A 36 -16.46 -7.13 2.26
N SER A 37 -17.67 -6.72 1.89
CA SER A 37 -18.43 -5.71 2.65
C SER A 37 -18.75 -6.14 4.09
N GLN A 38 -18.72 -7.45 4.37
CA GLN A 38 -18.90 -8.00 5.72
C GLN A 38 -17.79 -7.55 6.69
N ASP A 39 -16.60 -7.28 6.18
CA ASP A 39 -15.44 -6.85 6.96
C ASP A 39 -15.33 -5.32 7.08
N SER A 40 -16.33 -4.56 6.59
CA SER A 40 -16.41 -3.10 6.71
C SER A 40 -15.23 -2.32 6.09
N TYR A 41 -14.68 -2.80 4.97
CA TYR A 41 -13.62 -2.11 4.25
C TYR A 41 -14.06 -0.75 3.70
N ASP A 42 -13.19 0.26 3.84
CA ASP A 42 -13.29 1.49 3.06
C ASP A 42 -12.69 1.27 1.66
N PHE A 43 -13.53 0.81 0.74
CA PHE A 43 -13.12 0.55 -0.65
C PHE A 43 -12.66 1.80 -1.40
N ASN A 44 -13.11 3.00 -1.00
CA ASN A 44 -12.63 4.25 -1.60
C ASN A 44 -11.17 4.48 -1.20
N ARG A 45 -10.86 4.32 0.09
CA ARG A 45 -9.49 4.41 0.58
C ARG A 45 -8.59 3.32 0.00
N LEU A 46 -9.06 2.07 -0.09
CA LEU A 46 -8.33 0.99 -0.76
C LEU A 46 -8.01 1.34 -2.21
N GLY A 47 -9.02 1.77 -2.98
CA GLY A 47 -8.84 2.18 -4.37
C GLY A 47 -7.79 3.28 -4.53
N LYS A 48 -7.79 4.28 -3.65
CA LYS A 48 -6.78 5.36 -3.67
C LYS A 48 -5.36 4.87 -3.38
N HIS A 49 -5.20 3.94 -2.43
CA HIS A 49 -3.89 3.35 -2.14
C HIS A 49 -3.38 2.50 -3.32
N ILE A 50 -4.25 1.72 -3.94
CA ILE A 50 -3.92 0.94 -5.16
C ILE A 50 -3.53 1.89 -6.30
N ALA A 51 -4.32 2.93 -6.59
CA ALA A 51 -4.00 3.89 -7.63
C ALA A 51 -2.69 4.65 -7.34
N ARG A 52 -2.42 4.96 -6.06
CA ARG A 52 -1.14 5.55 -5.66
C ARG A 52 0.05 4.62 -5.93
N TYR A 53 -0.12 3.31 -5.77
CA TYR A 53 0.92 2.36 -6.15
C TYR A 53 1.23 2.43 -7.65
N ARG A 54 0.19 2.44 -8.50
CA ARG A 54 0.35 2.46 -9.97
C ARG A 54 0.88 3.78 -10.52
N TYR A 55 0.30 4.90 -10.09
CA TYR A 55 0.49 6.20 -10.74
C TYR A 55 1.30 7.18 -9.88
N GLY A 56 1.71 6.78 -8.67
CA GLY A 56 2.38 7.65 -7.72
C GLY A 56 3.84 7.96 -8.03
N ASN A 57 4.43 7.33 -9.06
CA ASN A 57 5.85 7.40 -9.40
C ASN A 57 6.75 7.24 -8.15
N LEU A 58 6.45 6.19 -7.37
CA LEU A 58 7.07 5.94 -6.07
C LEU A 58 8.41 5.24 -6.24
N ASP A 59 9.36 5.56 -5.36
CA ASP A 59 10.54 4.71 -5.19
C ASP A 59 10.14 3.40 -4.47
N GLN A 60 11.08 2.45 -4.38
CA GLN A 60 10.80 1.15 -3.76
C GLN A 60 10.29 1.27 -2.32
N GLN A 61 10.80 2.24 -1.55
CA GLN A 61 10.35 2.46 -0.18
C GLN A 61 8.90 2.96 -0.15
N GLY A 62 8.54 3.90 -1.04
CA GLY A 62 7.16 4.38 -1.17
C GLY A 62 6.20 3.28 -1.64
N GLN A 63 6.63 2.39 -2.54
CA GLN A 63 5.86 1.21 -2.93
C GLN A 63 5.61 0.29 -1.72
N ASP A 64 6.65 0.02 -0.94
CA ASP A 64 6.55 -0.79 0.27
C ASP A 64 5.63 -0.15 1.32
N ASP A 65 5.66 1.17 1.50
CA ASP A 65 4.77 1.89 2.41
C ASP A 65 3.30 1.71 2.00
N VAL A 66 3.02 1.77 0.69
CA VAL A 66 1.66 1.57 0.15
C VAL A 66 1.21 0.12 0.33
N LEU A 67 2.06 -0.86 -0.01
CA LEU A 67 1.76 -2.28 0.20
C LEU A 67 1.56 -2.61 1.68
N CYS A 68 2.35 -2.01 2.57
CA CYS A 68 2.20 -2.18 4.02
C CYS A 68 0.83 -1.66 4.50
N THR A 69 0.41 -0.49 3.99
CA THR A 69 -0.90 0.08 4.29
C THR A 69 -2.04 -0.82 3.80
N LEU A 70 -1.93 -1.36 2.58
CA LEU A 70 -2.90 -2.28 2.01
C LEU A 70 -2.97 -3.59 2.81
N GLY A 71 -1.83 -4.21 3.11
CA GLY A 71 -1.78 -5.45 3.88
C GLY A 71 -2.27 -5.28 5.32
N THR A 72 -2.00 -4.14 5.96
CA THR A 72 -2.56 -3.82 7.29
C THR A 72 -4.07 -3.66 7.23
N THR A 73 -4.58 -2.97 6.19
CA THR A 73 -6.03 -2.80 5.99
C THR A 73 -6.70 -4.15 5.80
N ALA A 74 -6.10 -5.05 5.03
CA ALA A 74 -6.55 -6.42 4.76
C ALA A 74 -6.29 -7.41 5.91
N GLY A 75 -5.69 -6.99 7.02
CA GLY A 75 -5.38 -7.86 8.15
C GLY A 75 -4.35 -8.97 7.83
N LEU A 76 -3.50 -8.77 6.82
CA LEU A 76 -2.52 -9.76 6.36
C LEU A 76 -1.30 -9.88 7.28
N PHE A 77 -1.03 -8.85 8.06
CA PHE A 77 0.12 -8.80 8.97
C PHE A 77 -0.35 -8.97 10.40
N THR A 78 0.28 -9.92 11.09
CA THR A 78 0.11 -10.11 12.52
C THR A 78 0.87 -9.02 13.30
N LEU A 79 0.64 -8.97 14.61
CA LEU A 79 1.44 -8.12 15.49
C LEU A 79 2.94 -8.48 15.41
N ALA A 80 3.26 -9.77 15.34
CA ALA A 80 4.64 -10.23 15.24
C ALA A 80 5.31 -9.78 13.92
N ASP A 81 4.59 -9.80 12.81
CA ASP A 81 5.09 -9.30 11.52
C ASP A 81 5.38 -7.79 11.60
N THR A 82 4.48 -7.04 12.24
CA THR A 82 4.64 -5.59 12.44
C THR A 82 5.83 -5.27 13.35
N GLU A 83 6.05 -6.07 14.40
CA GLU A 83 7.23 -5.96 15.26
C GLU A 83 8.52 -6.26 14.48
N ALA A 84 8.54 -7.30 13.65
CA ALA A 84 9.67 -7.63 12.80
C ALA A 84 9.98 -6.52 11.78
N MET A 85 8.96 -5.90 11.17
CA MET A 85 9.12 -4.73 10.30
C MET A 85 9.76 -3.55 11.05
N ASN A 86 9.24 -3.25 12.24
CA ASN A 86 9.76 -2.16 13.07
C ASN A 86 11.20 -2.41 13.53
N ASP A 87 11.55 -3.65 13.87
CA ASP A 87 12.92 -4.00 14.24
C ASP A 87 13.88 -3.85 13.07
N ARG A 88 13.49 -4.26 11.86
CA ARG A 88 14.28 -4.00 10.65
C ARG A 88 14.45 -2.51 10.38
N LEU A 89 13.40 -1.70 10.56
CA LEU A 89 13.47 -0.25 10.44
C LEU A 89 14.45 0.36 11.48
N ARG A 90 14.40 -0.08 12.74
CA ARG A 90 15.31 0.37 13.80
C ARG A 90 16.76 0.01 13.50
N GLN A 91 17.00 -1.19 12.96
CA GLN A 91 18.35 -1.69 12.68
C GLN A 91 18.96 -1.05 11.42
N THR A 92 18.16 -0.86 10.37
CA THR A 92 18.66 -0.40 9.06
C THR A 92 18.43 1.08 8.80
N GLY A 93 17.56 1.72 9.58
CA GLY A 93 17.12 3.10 9.38
C GLY A 93 16.20 3.31 8.17
N ARG A 94 15.77 2.23 7.50
CA ARG A 94 14.90 2.29 6.31
C ARG A 94 13.74 1.32 6.44
N PHE A 95 12.55 1.78 6.05
CA PHE A 95 11.40 0.89 5.96
C PHE A 95 11.48 0.10 4.66
N TYR A 96 11.17 -1.19 4.73
CA TYR A 96 10.97 -2.03 3.56
C TYR A 96 10.15 -3.26 3.94
N LEU A 97 9.42 -3.78 2.96
CA LEU A 97 8.84 -5.11 3.01
C LEU A 97 9.85 -6.11 2.43
N THR A 98 9.89 -7.31 2.98
CA THR A 98 10.61 -8.43 2.37
C THR A 98 9.89 -8.86 1.08
N PRO A 99 10.57 -9.55 0.14
CA PRO A 99 9.92 -10.05 -1.07
C PRO A 99 8.68 -10.93 -0.77
N GLY A 100 8.73 -11.74 0.29
CA GLY A 100 7.60 -12.56 0.71
C GLY A 100 6.41 -11.73 1.22
N GLU A 101 6.67 -10.73 2.05
CA GLU A 101 5.63 -9.82 2.54
C GLU A 101 4.99 -9.02 1.39
N ARG A 102 5.79 -8.56 0.41
CA ARG A 102 5.24 -7.92 -0.80
C ARG A 102 4.33 -8.86 -1.57
N GLN A 103 4.81 -10.07 -1.85
CA GLN A 103 4.07 -11.04 -2.64
C GLN A 103 2.75 -11.45 -1.95
N GLN A 104 2.73 -11.54 -0.62
CA GLN A 104 1.51 -11.82 0.12
C GLN A 104 0.43 -10.76 -0.13
N VAL A 105 0.80 -9.47 -0.12
CA VAL A 105 -0.14 -8.39 -0.42
C VAL A 105 -0.58 -8.41 -1.88
N ILE A 106 0.36 -8.62 -2.81
CA ILE A 106 0.06 -8.69 -4.25
C ILE A 106 -0.91 -9.83 -4.55
N ASN A 107 -0.66 -11.02 -4.00
CA ASN A 107 -1.55 -12.17 -4.18
C ASN A 107 -2.96 -11.88 -3.65
N TRP A 108 -3.06 -11.26 -2.46
CA TRP A 108 -4.36 -10.87 -1.91
C TRP A 108 -5.10 -9.88 -2.82
N LEU A 109 -4.41 -8.89 -3.40
CA LEU A 109 -5.04 -7.95 -4.34
C LEU A 109 -5.62 -8.68 -5.56
N VAL A 110 -4.89 -9.64 -6.11
CA VAL A 110 -5.35 -10.44 -7.26
C VAL A 110 -6.52 -11.34 -6.87
N ASP A 111 -6.37 -12.12 -5.81
CA ASP A 111 -7.35 -13.14 -5.43
C ASP A 111 -8.65 -12.51 -4.89
N GLU A 112 -8.48 -11.53 -4.00
CA GLU A 112 -9.58 -10.98 -3.21
C GLU A 112 -10.22 -9.76 -3.84
N LEU A 113 -9.43 -8.91 -4.53
CA LEU A 113 -9.94 -7.70 -5.19
C LEU A 113 -9.98 -7.81 -6.72
N GLY A 114 -9.37 -8.83 -7.33
CA GLY A 114 -9.28 -8.91 -8.80
C GLY A 114 -8.40 -7.82 -9.41
N VAL A 115 -7.47 -7.25 -8.61
CA VAL A 115 -6.59 -6.16 -9.02
C VAL A 115 -5.19 -6.72 -9.21
N ASP A 116 -4.72 -6.71 -10.46
CA ASP A 116 -3.35 -7.06 -10.81
C ASP A 116 -2.51 -5.79 -10.96
N LEU A 117 -1.60 -5.55 -10.01
CA LEU A 117 -0.72 -4.38 -10.00
C LEU A 117 0.32 -4.36 -11.13
N GLU A 118 0.57 -5.50 -11.78
CA GLU A 118 1.53 -5.66 -12.86
C GLU A 118 0.88 -5.68 -14.25
N ALA A 119 -0.45 -5.78 -14.33
CA ALA A 119 -1.19 -5.63 -15.57
C ALA A 119 -1.23 -4.15 -16.02
N GLU A 120 -0.83 -3.91 -17.28
CA GLU A 120 -0.86 -2.60 -17.98
C GLU A 120 -2.29 -2.11 -18.30
#